data_AF-A0A382FYL0-F1
#
_entry.id   AF-A0A382FYL0-F1
#
_cell.length_a   1.000
_cell.length_b   1.000
_cell.length_c   1.000
_cell.angle_alpha   90.00
_cell.angle_beta   90.00
_cell.angle_gamma   90.00
#
_symmetry.space_group_name_H-M   'P 1'
#
loop_
_entity.id
_entity.type
_entity.pdbx_description
1 polymer ?
#
loop_
_entity_poly.entity_id
_entity_poly.type
_entity_poly.pdbx_seq_one_letter_code
_entity_poly.pdbx_strand_id
1 'polypeptide(L)' 'MSRTPIKIFRTDNGPCPYLEKGNWQNISFQTSKLPPDGYTSLLNQGFRRSGLTIYHPVCSS' A
#
# COMPACT_ATOMS: atom_id res chain seq x y z
N MET A 1 18.85 -2.80 -18.44
CA MET A 1 17.54 -2.51 -17.80
C MET A 1 17.78 -1.55 -16.64
N SER A 2 17.17 -0.36 -16.66
CA SER A 2 17.30 0.63 -15.57
C SER A 2 16.41 0.22 -14.40
N ARG A 3 16.98 0.13 -13.19
CA ARG A 3 16.21 -0.13 -11.97
C ARG A 3 15.69 1.19 -11.41
N THR A 4 14.42 1.50 -11.63
CA THR A 4 13.78 2.65 -10.99
C THR A 4 13.46 2.32 -9.53
N PRO A 5 13.97 3.10 -8.55
CA PRO A 5 13.65 2.85 -7.15
C PRO A 5 12.17 3.13 -6.90
N ILE A 6 11.46 2.14 -6.34
CA ILE A 6 10.08 2.26 -5.89
C ILE A 6 10.11 2.77 -4.45
N LYS A 7 9.43 3.90 -4.19
CA LYS A 7 9.25 4.43 -2.84
C LYS A 7 8.02 3.79 -2.20
N ILE A 8 8.20 3.32 -0.96
CA ILE A 8 7.13 2.78 -0.12
C ILE A 8 6.82 3.83 0.95
N PHE A 9 5.54 4.12 1.11
CA PHE A 9 5.05 4.99 2.17
C PHE A 9 4.30 4.13 3.19
N ARG A 10 4.60 4.33 4.48
CA ARG A 10 3.85 3.74 5.59
C ARG A 10 3.22 4.88 6.37
N THR A 11 1.90 4.84 6.50
CA THR A 11 1.15 5.78 7.32
C THR A 11 0.60 5.04 8.52
N ASP A 12 0.92 5.50 9.71
CA ASP A 12 0.29 5.06 10.94
C ASP A 12 -1.03 5.80 11.11
N ASN A 13 -2.13 5.07 11.20
CA ASN A 13 -3.46 5.62 11.36
C ASN A 13 -4.00 5.41 12.79
N GLY A 14 -3.16 4.93 13.71
CA GLY A 14 -3.55 4.63 15.09
C GLY A 14 -4.30 3.29 15.24
N PRO A 15 -5.07 3.12 16.33
CA PRO A 15 -5.70 1.85 16.67
C PRO A 15 -6.54 1.25 15.53
N CYS A 16 -6.44 -0.06 15.36
CA CYS A 16 -7.23 -0.75 14.34
C CYS A 16 -8.73 -0.70 14.65
N PRO A 17 -9.58 -0.27 13.70
CA PRO A 17 -11.02 -0.11 13.96
C PRO A 17 -11.79 -1.42 14.13
N TYR A 18 -11.21 -2.57 13.75
CA TYR A 18 -11.88 -3.88 13.75
C TYR A 18 -11.11 -5.00 14.45
N LEU A 19 -9.95 -4.71 15.04
CA LEU A 19 -9.23 -5.65 15.91
C LEU A 19 -9.21 -5.08 17.33
N GLU A 20 -9.51 -5.91 18.32
CA GLU A 20 -9.50 -5.49 19.74
C GLU A 20 -8.13 -4.95 20.17
N LYS A 21 -7.06 -5.51 19.60
CA LYS A 21 -5.67 -5.06 19.79
C LYS A 21 -4.97 -5.11 18.44
N GLY A 22 -4.39 -3.98 18.04
CA GLY A 22 -3.60 -3.87 16.82
C GLY A 22 -3.51 -2.43 16.35
N ASN A 23 -2.48 -2.13 15.57
CA ASN A 23 -2.29 -0.80 14.98
C ASN A 23 -2.61 -0.85 13.49
N TRP A 24 -3.38 0.12 13.01
CA TRP A 24 -3.72 0.25 11.60
C TRP A 24 -2.65 1.06 10.87
N GLN A 25 -2.06 0.43 9.88
CA GLN A 25 -1.11 1.06 8.98
C GLN A 25 -1.60 0.96 7.54
N ASN A 26 -1.33 1.99 6.74
CA ASN A 26 -1.46 1.90 5.29
C ASN A 26 -0.09 1.77 4.66
N ILE A 27 0.11 0.70 3.89
CA ILE A 27 1.26 0.58 2.98
C ILE A 27 0.83 1.16 1.65
N SER A 28 1.58 2.11 1.08
CA SER A 28 1.20 2.74 -0.18
C SER A 28 2.35 3.06 -1.12
N PHE A 29 2.00 3.21 -2.39
CA PHE A 29 2.87 3.44 -3.54
C PHE A 29 2.31 4.54 -4.44
N GLN A 30 3.18 5.33 -5.07
CA GLN A 30 2.77 6.24 -6.13
C GLN A 30 2.56 5.48 -7.44
N THR A 31 1.36 5.62 -8.02
CA THR A 31 0.96 4.91 -9.25
C THR A 31 1.91 5.23 -10.42
N SER A 32 2.36 6.48 -10.57
CA SER A 32 3.28 6.91 -11.64
C SER A 32 4.70 6.36 -11.51
N LYS A 33 5.03 5.70 -10.40
CA LYS A 33 6.34 5.09 -10.13
C LYS A 33 6.31 3.57 -10.24
N LEU A 34 5.13 2.99 -10.50
CA LEU A 34 4.97 1.55 -10.68
C LEU A 34 5.03 1.20 -12.18
N PRO A 35 5.82 0.19 -12.59
CA PRO A 35 5.68 -0.39 -13.91
C PRO A 35 4.29 -1.05 -14.04
N PRO A 36 3.73 -1.19 -15.27
CA PRO A 36 2.41 -1.78 -15.49
C PRO A 36 2.21 -3.15 -14.82
N ASP A 37 3.23 -4.01 -14.89
CA ASP A 37 3.20 -5.35 -14.27
C ASP A 37 3.15 -5.27 -12.74
N GLY A 38 3.93 -4.34 -12.16
CA GLY A 38 3.94 -4.10 -10.72
C GLY A 38 2.61 -3.54 -10.22
N TYR A 39 2.00 -2.62 -10.97
CA TYR A 39 0.67 -2.09 -10.70
C TYR A 39 -0.37 -3.22 -10.68
N THR A 40 -0.39 -4.05 -11.73
CA THR A 40 -1.35 -5.16 -11.87
C THR A 40 -1.16 -6.20 -10.77
N SER A 41 0.08 -6.56 -10.46
CA SER A 41 0.41 -7.50 -9.39
C SER A 41 -0.08 -7.01 -8.02
N LEU A 42 0.07 -5.72 -7.70
CA LEU A 42 -0.41 -5.16 -6.44
C LEU A 42 -1.94 -5.19 -6.34
N LEU A 43 -2.66 -4.89 -7.43
CA LEU A 43 -4.12 -5.01 -7.46
C LEU A 43 -4.58 -6.47 -7.23
N ASN A 44 -3.89 -7.43 -7.83
CA ASN A 44 -4.17 -8.86 -7.65
C ASN A 44 -3.90 -9.33 -6.21
N GLN A 45 -2.98 -8.67 -5.49
CA GLN A 45 -2.69 -8.90 -4.08
C GLN A 45 -3.67 -8.19 -3.13
N GLY A 46 -4.69 -7.52 -3.66
CA GLY A 46 -5.71 -6.85 -2.85
C GLY A 46 -5.35 -5.42 -2.44
N PHE A 47 -4.31 -4.81 -3.02
CA PHE A 47 -4.15 -3.36 -2.93
C PHE A 47 -5.28 -2.67 -3.72
N ARG A 48 -5.68 -1.50 -3.25
CA ARG A 48 -6.69 -0.65 -3.87
C ARG A 48 -6.07 0.66 -4.32
N ARG A 49 -6.67 1.28 -5.34
CA ARG A 49 -6.24 2.58 -5.84
C ARG A 49 -7.19 3.67 -5.34
N SER A 50 -6.61 4.76 -4.82
CA SER A 50 -7.30 6.03 -4.58
C SER A 50 -6.47 7.16 -5.18
N GLY A 51 -7.02 7.83 -6.20
CA GLY A 51 -6.31 8.88 -6.94
C GLY A 51 -4.99 8.39 -7.56
N LEU A 52 -3.87 8.99 -7.12
CA LEU A 52 -2.51 8.66 -7.55
C LEU A 52 -1.81 7.62 -6.67
N THR A 53 -2.52 7.06 -5.70
CA THR A 53 -1.95 6.17 -4.68
C THR A 53 -2.54 4.77 -4.80
N ILE A 54 -1.69 3.76 -4.82
CA ILE A 54 -2.07 2.36 -4.55
C ILE A 54 -1.74 2.06 -3.10
N TYR A 55 -2.68 1.50 -2.34
CA TYR A 55 -2.52 1.24 -0.92
C TYR A 55 -3.19 -0.06 -0.47
N HIS A 56 -2.73 -0.58 0.66
CA HIS A 56 -3.36 -1.69 1.36
C HIS A 56 -3.39 -1.39 2.85
N PRO A 57 -4.59 -1.38 3.48
CA PRO A 57 -4.69 -1.26 4.92
C PRO A 57 -4.25 -2.57 5.57
N VAL A 58 -3.35 -2.46 6.55
CA VAL A 58 -2.85 -3.56 7.34
C VAL A 58 -3.14 -3.24 8.79
N CYS A 59 -3.90 -4.10 9.47
CA CYS A 59 -3.88 -4.13 10.92
C CYS A 59 -3.01 -5.29 11.36
N SER A 60 -1.93 -4.99 12.08
CA SER A 60 -1.07 -6.01 12.69
C SER A 60 -1.40 -6.14 14.18
N SER A 61 -1.60 -7.37 14.64
CA SER A 61 -1.76 -7.77 16.05
C SER A 61 -0.44 -7.80 16.79
#